data_AF-A0A817S0L1-F1
#
_entry.id   AF-A0A817S0L1-F1
#
_cell.length_a   1.000
_cell.length_b   1.000
_cell.length_c   1.000
_cell.angle_alpha   90.00
_cell.angle_beta   90.00
_cell.angle_gamma   90.00
#
_symmetry.space_group_name_H-M   'P 1'
#
loop_
_entity.id
_entity.type
_entity.pdbx_description
1 polymer ?
#
loop_
_entity_poly.entity_id
_entity_poly.type
_entity_poly.pdbx_seq_one_letter_code
_entity_poly.pdbx_strand_id
1 'polypeptide(L)'
;RYVPLQYNEEYVKEEIERNLQSVENVRRIQYHFQRRTNDFRFVVKDLREYNSTIKLGRISIGNTLCTITPFLTGNRMTFCTRCWCLGHMRDKCELENPRCRICIEKLISGQTHICLNKARCAQCNGDHQSLSSECEKVVEYRSELKAQVNNAISAGKLHRLIPQDRTQSVEFQMKQNEFPSLPQCMPGATTWKLASAQQATTTNVGFF
;
A
#
# COMPACT_ATOMS: atom_id res chain seq x y z
N ARG A 1 -1.21 0.57 7.67
CA ARG A 1 -0.85 -0.82 7.39
C ARG A 1 -1.96 -1.77 7.77
N TYR A 2 -2.59 -1.62 8.94
CA TYR A 2 -3.70 -2.48 9.34
C TYR A 2 -4.99 -1.68 9.46
N VAL A 3 -5.82 -1.74 8.43
CA VAL A 3 -7.18 -1.18 8.46
C VAL A 3 -8.16 -2.33 8.76
N PRO A 4 -9.06 -2.18 9.74
CA PRO A 4 -10.09 -3.18 10.04
C PRO A 4 -10.95 -3.54 8.81
N LEU A 5 -11.34 -4.81 8.70
CA LEU A 5 -12.13 -5.35 7.56
C LEU A 5 -13.50 -4.69 7.39
N GLN A 6 -14.04 -4.10 8.46
CA GLN A 6 -15.35 -3.44 8.47
C GLN A 6 -15.39 -2.15 7.64
N TYR A 7 -14.24 -1.54 7.35
CA TYR A 7 -14.20 -0.30 6.57
C TYR A 7 -14.27 -0.60 5.08
N ASN A 8 -15.22 0.05 4.39
CA ASN A 8 -15.34 0.00 2.94
C ASN A 8 -14.12 0.68 2.27
N GLU A 9 -13.74 0.23 1.08
CA GLU A 9 -12.58 0.75 0.34
C GLU A 9 -12.76 2.22 -0.05
N GLU A 10 -13.98 2.63 -0.37
CA GLU A 10 -14.35 4.02 -0.69
C GLU A 10 -14.17 4.94 0.52
N TYR A 11 -14.66 4.50 1.69
CA TYR A 11 -14.50 5.25 2.94
C TYR A 11 -13.03 5.46 3.30
N VAL A 12 -12.20 4.42 3.16
CA VAL A 12 -10.76 4.52 3.42
C VAL A 12 -10.10 5.51 2.45
N LYS A 13 -10.52 5.53 1.19
CA LYS A 13 -10.01 6.47 0.19
C LYS A 13 -10.34 7.91 0.56
N GLU A 14 -11.59 8.20 0.92
CA GLU A 14 -12.02 9.55 1.34
C GLU A 14 -11.28 10.04 2.59
N GLU A 15 -11.08 9.16 3.58
CA GLU A 15 -10.31 9.51 4.79
C GLU A 15 -8.85 9.83 4.44
N ILE A 16 -8.23 9.07 3.55
CA ILE A 16 -6.86 9.34 3.10
C ILE A 16 -6.78 10.67 2.36
N GLU A 17 -7.72 10.94 1.46
CA GLU A 17 -7.81 12.21 0.70
C GLU A 17 -8.11 13.42 1.59
N ARG A 18 -8.80 13.22 2.73
CA ARG A 18 -9.00 14.27 3.75
C ARG A 18 -7.73 14.61 4.51
N ASN A 19 -6.85 13.64 4.73
CA ASN A 19 -5.58 13.86 5.44
C ASN A 19 -4.47 14.35 4.52
N LEU A 20 -4.53 14.02 3.22
CA LEU A 20 -3.45 14.25 2.26
C LEU A 20 -4.03 14.75 0.93
N GLN A 21 -3.58 15.91 0.48
CA GLN A 21 -4.14 16.59 -0.70
C GLN A 21 -3.62 16.02 -2.02
N SER A 22 -2.38 15.51 -2.07
CA SER A 22 -1.74 15.06 -3.32
C SER A 22 -1.76 13.54 -3.52
N VAL A 23 -2.78 12.85 -2.98
CA VAL A 23 -2.88 11.39 -3.06
C VAL A 23 -3.48 10.91 -4.38
N GLU A 24 -2.88 9.84 -4.92
CA GLU A 24 -3.39 9.11 -6.07
C GLU A 24 -3.26 7.59 -5.87
N ASN A 25 -4.00 6.84 -6.69
CA ASN A 25 -3.87 5.38 -6.80
C ASN A 25 -4.01 4.63 -5.47
N VAL A 26 -4.98 5.03 -4.64
CA VAL A 26 -5.37 4.27 -3.44
C VAL A 26 -5.93 2.91 -3.87
N ARG A 27 -5.27 1.83 -3.46
CA ARG A 27 -5.65 0.45 -3.78
C ARG A 27 -5.40 -0.46 -2.58
N ARG A 28 -6.32 -1.39 -2.36
CA ARG A 28 -6.12 -2.48 -1.41
C ARG A 28 -5.10 -3.49 -1.94
N ILE A 29 -4.20 -3.93 -1.09
CA ILE A 29 -3.22 -4.99 -1.40
C ILE A 29 -3.92 -6.34 -1.21
N GLN A 30 -3.98 -7.12 -2.28
CA GLN A 30 -4.45 -8.50 -2.22
C GLN A 30 -3.28 -9.42 -1.87
N TYR A 31 -3.37 -10.10 -0.73
CA TYR A 31 -2.44 -11.14 -0.32
C TYR A 31 -2.94 -12.51 -0.76
N HIS A 32 -2.00 -13.41 -1.07
CA HIS A 32 -2.31 -14.81 -1.37
C HIS A 32 -3.05 -15.52 -0.21
N PHE A 33 -2.71 -15.16 1.03
CA PHE A 33 -3.39 -15.65 2.22
C PHE A 33 -4.29 -14.57 2.80
N GLN A 34 -5.55 -14.89 3.08
CA GLN A 34 -6.48 -13.97 3.71
C GLN A 34 -6.02 -13.63 5.13
N ARG A 35 -5.87 -12.33 5.40
CA ARG A 35 -5.54 -11.78 6.72
C ARG A 35 -6.77 -11.13 7.32
N ARG A 36 -6.79 -11.00 8.65
CA ARG A 36 -7.84 -10.28 9.40
C ARG A 36 -7.79 -8.74 9.20
N THR A 37 -6.83 -8.24 8.44
CA THR A 37 -6.55 -6.81 8.26
C THR A 37 -6.33 -6.50 6.79
N ASN A 38 -6.75 -5.31 6.37
CA ASN A 38 -6.51 -4.79 5.04
C ASN A 38 -5.29 -3.87 5.04
N ASP A 39 -4.40 -4.07 4.07
CA ASP A 39 -3.31 -3.16 3.77
C ASP A 39 -3.69 -2.35 2.53
N PHE A 40 -3.51 -1.04 2.59
CA PHE A 40 -3.74 -0.12 1.48
C PHE A 40 -2.41 0.46 1.00
N ARG A 41 -2.31 0.64 -0.32
CA ARG A 41 -1.21 1.31 -1.00
C ARG A 41 -1.76 2.54 -1.69
N PHE A 42 -1.04 3.65 -1.58
CA PHE A 42 -1.35 4.89 -2.28
C PHE A 42 -0.04 5.57 -2.70
N VAL A 43 -0.15 6.53 -3.61
CA VAL A 43 0.95 7.34 -4.13
C VAL A 43 0.71 8.78 -3.70
N VAL A 44 1.77 9.47 -3.29
CA VAL A 44 1.73 10.91 -2.97
C VAL A 44 2.56 11.62 -4.02
N LYS A 45 1.98 12.61 -4.70
CA LYS A 45 2.65 13.35 -5.78
C LYS A 45 3.67 14.37 -5.23
N ASP A 46 3.31 15.07 -4.16
CA ASP A 46 4.21 16.06 -3.57
C ASP A 46 5.25 15.41 -2.65
N LEU A 47 6.52 15.77 -2.87
CA LEU A 47 7.65 15.26 -2.10
C LEU A 47 7.65 15.82 -0.66
N ARG A 48 7.18 17.05 -0.45
CA ARG A 48 7.15 17.66 0.89
C ARG A 48 6.10 16.98 1.75
N GLU A 49 4.89 16.84 1.22
CA GLU A 49 3.80 16.10 1.86
C GLU A 49 4.17 14.63 2.10
N TYR A 50 4.85 13.99 1.15
CA TYR A 50 5.37 12.63 1.37
C TYR A 50 6.33 12.57 2.57
N ASN A 51 7.33 13.45 2.63
CA ASN A 51 8.33 13.43 3.70
C ASN A 51 7.73 13.76 5.07
N SER A 52 6.79 14.72 5.15
CA SER A 52 6.11 15.04 6.41
C SER A 52 5.26 13.86 6.90
N THR A 53 4.53 13.22 5.98
CA THR A 53 3.69 12.05 6.27
C THR A 53 4.51 10.85 6.75
N ILE A 54 5.66 10.59 6.12
CA ILE A 54 6.58 9.53 6.56
C ILE A 54 7.21 9.86 7.91
N LYS A 55 7.54 11.14 8.17
CA LYS A 55 8.07 11.58 9.47
C LYS A 55 7.05 11.44 10.60
N LEU A 56 5.77 11.71 10.33
CA LEU A 56 4.67 11.46 11.27
C LEU A 56 4.44 9.95 11.48
N GLY A 57 4.55 9.16 10.41
CA GLY A 57 4.48 7.70 10.43
C GLY A 57 3.09 7.12 10.74
N ARG A 58 2.06 7.97 10.90
CA ARG A 58 0.69 7.57 11.25
C ARG A 58 -0.33 8.44 10.51
N ILE A 59 -1.48 7.83 10.17
CA ILE A 59 -2.66 8.48 9.57
C ILE A 59 -3.90 8.00 10.31
N SER A 60 -4.85 8.88 10.58
CA SER A 60 -6.15 8.52 11.15
C SER A 60 -7.11 8.08 10.04
N ILE A 61 -7.73 6.92 10.21
CA ILE A 61 -8.83 6.42 9.37
C ILE A 61 -9.99 6.13 10.31
N GLY A 62 -11.03 6.98 10.26
CA GLY A 62 -12.09 7.00 11.27
C GLY A 62 -11.50 7.14 12.67
N ASN A 63 -11.81 6.19 13.56
CA ASN A 63 -11.34 6.22 14.95
C ASN A 63 -10.03 5.44 15.17
N THR A 64 -9.37 4.98 14.10
CA THR A 64 -8.17 4.13 14.19
C THR A 64 -6.93 4.87 13.68
N LEU A 65 -5.88 4.91 14.49
CA LEU A 65 -4.55 5.39 14.07
C LEU A 65 -3.79 4.27 13.34
N CYS A 66 -3.65 4.44 12.03
CA CYS A 66 -3.00 3.49 11.15
C CYS A 66 -1.54 3.88 10.89
N THR A 67 -0.60 2.93 11.06
CA THR A 67 0.81 3.16 10.73
C THR A 67 1.01 3.27 9.22
N ILE A 68 1.69 4.33 8.77
CA ILE A 68 2.12 4.51 7.38
C ILE A 68 3.54 3.99 7.29
N THR A 69 3.88 3.18 6.29
CA THR A 69 5.25 2.74 6.06
C THR A 69 5.66 3.07 4.64
N PRO A 70 6.86 3.63 4.40
CA PRO A 70 7.31 3.91 3.05
C PRO A 70 7.39 2.60 2.27
N PHE A 71 6.91 2.62 1.03
CA PHE A 71 7.01 1.48 0.15
C PHE A 71 8.45 1.35 -0.34
N LEU A 72 9.23 0.45 0.27
CA LEU A 72 10.59 0.16 -0.15
C LEU A 72 10.56 -0.55 -1.52
N THR A 73 10.71 0.22 -2.59
CA THR A 73 10.86 -0.30 -3.97
C THR A 73 12.17 -1.04 -4.19
N GLY A 74 13.14 -0.92 -3.28
CA GLY A 74 14.54 -1.34 -3.47
C GLY A 74 14.77 -2.84 -3.71
N ASN A 75 13.78 -3.70 -3.45
CA ASN A 75 13.88 -5.13 -3.80
C ASN A 75 13.28 -5.46 -5.17
N ARG A 76 12.85 -4.47 -5.96
CA ARG A 76 12.40 -4.71 -7.33
C ARG A 76 13.61 -4.91 -8.22
N MET A 77 13.76 -6.13 -8.71
CA MET A 77 14.73 -6.43 -9.75
C MET A 77 14.45 -5.56 -10.97
N THR A 78 15.45 -4.80 -11.41
CA THR A 78 15.38 -4.11 -12.69
C THR A 78 15.73 -5.12 -13.79
N PHE A 79 14.81 -5.30 -14.72
CA PHE A 79 15.01 -6.16 -15.86
C PHE A 79 14.40 -5.53 -17.10
N CYS A 80 15.02 -5.78 -18.23
CA CYS A 80 14.59 -5.24 -19.51
C CYS A 80 13.56 -6.18 -20.15
N THR A 81 12.37 -5.69 -20.46
CA THR A 81 11.34 -6.51 -21.13
C THR A 81 11.64 -6.77 -22.61
N ARG A 82 12.68 -6.14 -23.18
CA ARG A 82 13.10 -6.35 -24.57
C ARG A 82 14.09 -7.51 -24.69
N CYS A 83 15.10 -7.56 -23.82
CA CYS A 83 16.16 -8.57 -23.86
C CYS A 83 16.07 -9.61 -22.73
N TRP A 84 15.23 -9.36 -21.74
CA TRP A 84 15.09 -10.15 -20.51
C TRP A 84 16.35 -10.18 -19.63
N CYS A 85 17.26 -9.23 -19.86
CA CYS A 85 18.45 -9.09 -19.04
C CYS A 85 18.22 -8.23 -17.78
N LEU A 86 18.95 -8.54 -16.71
CA LEU A 86 18.98 -7.76 -15.48
C LEU A 86 19.83 -6.49 -15.63
N GLY A 87 19.54 -5.47 -14.81
CA GLY A 87 20.41 -4.29 -14.65
C GLY A 87 20.08 -3.07 -15.52
N HIS A 88 19.14 -3.16 -16.46
CA HIS A 88 18.70 -2.00 -17.26
C HIS A 88 17.20 -2.04 -17.59
N MET A 89 16.66 -0.87 -17.89
CA MET A 89 15.28 -0.69 -18.36
C MET A 89 15.22 -0.75 -19.89
N ARG A 90 14.02 -0.97 -20.44
CA ARG A 90 13.77 -1.07 -21.88
C ARG A 90 14.35 0.09 -22.68
N ASP A 91 14.27 1.30 -22.14
CA ASP A 91 14.69 2.53 -22.82
C ASP A 91 16.21 2.64 -23.01
N LYS A 92 16.99 1.90 -22.19
CA LYS A 92 18.46 1.86 -22.25
C LYS A 92 18.98 0.57 -22.88
N CYS A 93 18.10 -0.17 -23.56
CA CYS A 93 18.46 -1.45 -24.17
C CYS A 93 19.05 -1.22 -25.57
N GLU A 94 20.25 -1.75 -25.80
CA GLU A 94 20.95 -1.68 -27.09
C GLU A 94 20.33 -2.58 -28.16
N LEU A 95 19.49 -3.54 -27.78
CA LEU A 95 18.78 -4.38 -28.73
C LEU A 95 17.67 -3.59 -29.41
N GLU A 96 17.63 -3.63 -30.74
CA GLU A 96 16.53 -3.07 -31.54
C GLU A 96 15.28 -3.95 -31.45
N ASN A 97 15.46 -5.26 -31.62
CA ASN A 97 14.37 -6.23 -31.65
C ASN A 97 14.12 -6.90 -30.30
N PRO A 98 12.86 -7.06 -29.87
CA PRO A 98 12.51 -7.80 -28.66
C PRO A 98 12.78 -9.30 -28.81
N ARG A 99 12.97 -10.00 -27.69
CA ARG A 99 13.22 -11.44 -27.62
C ARG A 99 12.06 -12.18 -26.95
N CYS A 100 11.77 -13.44 -27.33
CA CYS A 100 10.74 -14.25 -26.64
C CYS A 100 11.19 -14.44 -25.19
N ARG A 101 10.26 -14.30 -24.25
CA ARG A 101 10.52 -14.48 -22.82
C ARG A 101 10.99 -15.91 -22.48
N ILE A 102 10.58 -16.89 -23.29
CA ILE A 102 10.79 -18.32 -23.07
C ILE A 102 12.07 -18.78 -23.76
N CYS A 103 12.19 -18.62 -25.10
CA CYS A 103 13.31 -19.14 -25.86
C CYS A 103 14.40 -18.10 -26.21
N ILE A 104 14.18 -16.81 -25.93
CA ILE A 104 15.13 -15.70 -26.16
C ILE A 104 15.40 -15.43 -27.66
N GLU A 105 14.68 -16.09 -28.56
CA GLU A 105 14.77 -15.82 -29.98
C GLU A 105 14.21 -14.45 -30.34
N LYS A 106 14.72 -13.86 -31.42
CA LYS A 106 14.31 -12.54 -31.90
C LYS A 106 12.86 -12.60 -32.37
N LEU A 107 12.00 -11.76 -31.80
CA LEU A 107 10.67 -11.53 -32.33
C LEU A 107 10.77 -10.61 -33.54
N ILE A 108 10.33 -11.12 -34.69
CA ILE A 108 10.13 -10.32 -35.90
C ILE A 108 8.75 -9.67 -35.80
N SER A 109 8.69 -8.35 -35.92
CA SER A 109 7.44 -7.59 -35.88
C SER A 109 6.47 -8.09 -36.95
N GLY A 110 5.26 -8.50 -36.54
CA GLY A 110 4.19 -8.93 -37.45
C GLY A 110 3.97 -10.45 -37.56
N GLN A 111 4.79 -11.28 -36.92
CA GLN A 111 4.57 -12.73 -36.85
C GLN A 111 4.14 -13.17 -35.45
N THR A 112 3.15 -14.07 -35.38
CA THR A 112 2.77 -14.75 -34.14
C THR A 112 3.88 -15.71 -33.74
N HIS A 113 4.71 -15.30 -32.79
CA HIS A 113 5.80 -16.14 -32.30
C HIS A 113 5.25 -17.28 -31.43
N ILE A 114 5.21 -18.49 -31.97
CA ILE A 114 4.89 -19.71 -31.24
C ILE A 114 6.21 -20.23 -30.63
N CYS A 115 6.41 -20.08 -29.31
CA CYS A 115 7.63 -20.55 -28.66
C CYS A 115 7.58 -22.10 -28.56
N LEU A 116 8.03 -22.81 -29.61
CA LEU A 116 8.18 -24.29 -29.67
C LEU A 116 9.49 -24.77 -29.01
N ASN A 117 10.41 -23.84 -28.74
CA ASN A 117 11.74 -24.11 -28.23
C ASN A 117 11.76 -24.22 -26.70
N LYS A 118 12.74 -24.96 -26.18
CA LYS A 118 12.97 -25.11 -24.73
C LYS A 118 13.21 -23.75 -24.07
N ALA A 119 12.79 -23.64 -22.80
CA ALA A 119 13.02 -22.43 -22.02
C ALA A 119 14.53 -22.21 -21.85
N ARG A 120 14.98 -21.00 -22.13
CA ARG A 120 16.38 -20.59 -22.00
C ARG A 120 16.45 -19.32 -21.17
N CYS A 121 17.50 -19.18 -20.36
CA CYS A 121 17.73 -18.00 -19.54
C CYS A 121 18.66 -16.98 -20.23
N ALA A 122 18.31 -15.69 -20.18
CA ALA A 122 19.08 -14.62 -20.81
C ALA A 122 20.35 -14.26 -20.02
N GLN A 123 20.42 -14.69 -18.75
CA GLN A 123 21.55 -14.44 -17.86
C GLN A 123 22.61 -15.53 -17.91
N CYS A 124 22.18 -16.79 -17.72
CA CYS A 124 23.09 -17.94 -17.58
C CYS A 124 23.00 -18.92 -18.75
N ASN A 125 22.10 -18.71 -19.71
CA ASN A 125 21.81 -19.65 -20.82
C ASN A 125 21.35 -21.06 -20.37
N GLY A 126 20.96 -21.25 -19.10
CA GLY A 126 20.42 -22.51 -18.60
C GLY A 126 19.00 -22.82 -19.08
N ASP A 127 18.56 -24.06 -18.85
CA ASP A 127 17.28 -24.64 -19.26
C ASP A 127 16.09 -24.21 -18.36
N HIS A 128 16.00 -22.91 -18.07
CA HIS A 128 14.92 -22.34 -17.28
C HIS A 128 14.58 -20.92 -17.77
N GLN A 129 13.46 -20.37 -17.33
CA GLN A 129 13.08 -19.00 -17.69
C GLN A 129 14.04 -17.96 -17.08
N SER A 130 14.22 -16.83 -17.78
CA SER A 130 15.20 -15.78 -17.42
C SER A 130 15.05 -15.16 -16.02
N LEU A 131 13.86 -15.26 -15.41
CA LEU A 131 13.56 -14.72 -14.08
C LEU A 131 13.19 -15.81 -13.06
N SER A 132 13.51 -17.08 -13.38
CA SER A 132 13.27 -18.20 -12.46
C SER A 132 14.06 -18.03 -11.16
N SER A 133 13.48 -18.49 -10.05
CA SER A 133 14.18 -18.58 -8.76
C SER A 133 15.33 -19.58 -8.77
N GLU A 134 15.37 -20.47 -9.75
CA GLU A 134 16.42 -21.46 -9.95
C GLU A 134 17.68 -20.86 -10.58
N CYS A 135 17.60 -19.64 -11.13
CA CYS A 135 18.74 -18.98 -11.74
C CYS A 135 19.65 -18.37 -10.67
N GLU A 136 20.87 -18.89 -10.55
CA GLU A 136 21.89 -18.38 -9.61
C GLU A 136 22.13 -16.87 -9.77
N LYS A 137 22.29 -16.37 -10.99
CA LYS A 137 22.45 -14.94 -11.27
C LYS A 137 21.27 -14.08 -10.80
N VAL A 138 20.05 -14.60 -10.84
CA VAL A 138 18.87 -13.89 -10.32
C VAL A 138 18.87 -13.86 -8.80
N VAL A 139 19.31 -14.95 -8.16
CA VAL A 139 19.45 -15.04 -6.70
C VAL A 139 20.52 -14.07 -6.21
N GLU A 140 21.69 -14.05 -6.85
CA GLU A 140 22.79 -13.12 -6.57
C GLU A 140 22.30 -11.67 -6.68
N TYR A 141 21.69 -11.30 -7.81
CA TYR A 141 21.21 -9.93 -8.01
C TYR A 141 20.17 -9.50 -6.96
N ARG A 142 19.28 -10.40 -6.55
CA ARG A 142 18.34 -10.14 -5.44
C ARG A 142 19.06 -9.96 -4.12
N SER A 143 20.12 -10.72 -3.87
CA SER A 143 20.91 -10.62 -2.64
C SER A 143 21.66 -9.29 -2.57
N GLU A 144 22.25 -8.84 -3.69
CA GLU A 144 22.92 -7.54 -3.81
C GLU A 144 21.95 -6.38 -3.60
N LEU A 145 20.77 -6.42 -4.22
CA LEU A 145 19.73 -5.41 -4.01
C LEU A 145 19.30 -5.34 -2.54
N LYS A 146 19.10 -6.49 -1.89
CA LYS A 146 18.78 -6.54 -0.46
C LYS A 146 19.91 -5.94 0.39
N ALA A 147 21.17 -6.25 0.07
CA ALA A 147 22.33 -5.70 0.76
C ALA A 147 22.42 -4.17 0.58
N GLN A 148 22.25 -3.66 -0.63
CA GLN A 148 22.22 -2.23 -0.92
C GLN A 148 21.09 -1.52 -0.16
N VAL A 149 19.90 -2.12 -0.10
CA VAL A 149 18.78 -1.58 0.68
C VAL A 149 19.10 -1.57 2.17
N ASN A 150 19.65 -2.66 2.72
CA ASN A 150 20.03 -2.72 4.12
C ASN A 150 21.13 -1.69 4.46
N ASN A 151 22.12 -1.51 3.58
CA ASN A 151 23.17 -0.51 3.71
C ASN A 151 22.62 0.92 3.64
N ALA A 152 21.65 1.17 2.75
CA ALA A 152 20.99 2.47 2.67
C ALA A 152 20.11 2.76 3.91
N ILE A 153 19.56 1.71 4.54
CA ILE A 153 18.86 1.83 5.82
C ILE A 153 19.84 2.14 6.95
N SER A 154 20.96 1.41 7.05
CA SER A 154 21.97 1.67 8.08
C SER A 154 22.63 3.04 7.92
N ALA A 155 22.78 3.53 6.68
CA ALA A 155 23.27 4.87 6.37
C ALA A 155 22.22 5.99 6.61
N GLY A 156 21.00 5.66 7.05
CA GLY A 156 19.94 6.64 7.31
C GLY A 156 19.34 7.29 6.05
N LYS A 157 19.74 6.88 4.85
CA LYS A 157 19.18 7.36 3.58
C LYS A 157 17.78 6.78 3.32
N LEU A 158 17.49 5.61 3.89
CA LEU A 158 16.18 4.97 3.85
C LEU A 158 15.68 4.73 5.28
N HIS A 159 14.55 5.33 5.64
CA HIS A 159 13.91 5.04 6.91
C HIS A 159 13.03 3.79 6.80
N ARG A 160 13.46 2.68 7.39
CA ARG A 160 12.56 1.57 7.72
C ARG A 160 11.93 1.91 9.05
N LEU A 161 10.62 2.13 9.07
CA LEU A 161 9.89 2.18 10.33
C LEU A 161 9.95 0.76 10.93
N ILE A 162 10.80 0.61 11.93
CA ILE A 162 10.76 -0.55 12.81
C ILE A 162 9.41 -0.42 13.52
N PRO A 163 8.47 -1.38 13.37
CA PRO A 163 7.35 -1.45 14.28
C PRO A 163 8.01 -1.52 15.65
N GLN A 164 7.87 -0.48 16.48
CA GLN A 164 8.29 -0.59 17.87
C GLN A 164 7.66 -1.90 18.37
N ASP A 165 8.50 -2.87 18.73
CA ASP A 165 8.05 -4.09 19.40
C ASP A 165 7.04 -3.62 20.42
N ARG A 166 5.79 -4.09 20.28
CA ARG A 166 4.61 -3.69 21.06
C ARG A 166 5.11 -2.99 22.30
N THR A 167 5.16 -1.65 22.29
CA THR A 167 5.51 -0.93 23.51
C THR A 167 4.58 -1.53 24.53
N GLN A 168 5.16 -2.23 25.52
CA GLN A 168 4.38 -2.82 26.61
C GLN A 168 3.41 -1.72 26.97
N SER A 169 2.12 -1.99 26.73
CA SER A 169 1.04 -1.04 26.95
C SER A 169 1.35 -0.43 28.30
N VAL A 170 1.81 0.83 28.30
CA VAL A 170 2.15 1.50 29.56
C VAL A 170 0.87 1.39 30.36
N GLU A 171 0.93 0.65 31.45
CA GLU A 171 -0.25 0.30 32.23
C GLU A 171 -0.94 1.61 32.56
N PHE A 172 -2.10 1.84 31.94
CA PHE A 172 -2.77 3.11 32.02
C PHE A 172 -3.29 3.25 33.45
N GLN A 173 -2.54 3.93 34.30
CA GLN A 173 -2.96 4.24 35.66
C GLN A 173 -3.95 5.39 35.58
N MET A 174 -5.24 5.04 35.67
CA MET A 174 -6.33 6.00 35.67
C MET A 174 -6.25 6.86 36.94
N LYS A 175 -5.74 8.09 36.81
CA LYS A 175 -5.78 9.07 37.90
C LYS A 175 -7.20 9.61 38.00
N GLN A 176 -7.94 9.15 39.02
CA GLN A 176 -9.33 9.56 39.26
C GLN A 176 -9.50 11.09 39.37
N ASN A 177 -8.44 11.81 39.72
CA ASN A 177 -8.45 13.25 39.93
C ASN A 177 -8.35 14.08 38.63
N GLU A 178 -8.11 13.44 37.47
CA GLU A 178 -8.01 14.12 36.17
C GLU A 178 -9.35 14.15 35.40
N PHE A 179 -10.41 13.55 35.94
CA PHE A 179 -11.71 13.50 35.31
C PHE A 179 -12.75 14.27 36.14
N PRO A 180 -13.52 15.19 35.53
CA PRO A 180 -14.61 15.87 36.23
C PRO A 180 -15.67 14.84 36.64
N SER A 181 -16.08 14.87 37.91
CA SER A 181 -17.14 14.01 38.41
C SER A 181 -18.45 14.31 37.67
N LEU A 182 -18.97 13.33 36.94
CA LEU A 182 -20.28 13.46 36.30
C LEU A 182 -21.36 13.57 37.39
N PRO A 183 -22.36 14.45 37.23
CA PRO A 183 -23.48 14.53 38.15
C PRO A 183 -24.20 13.18 38.17
N GLN A 184 -24.32 12.61 39.38
CA GLN A 184 -25.03 11.36 39.57
C GLN A 184 -26.51 11.55 39.18
N CYS A 185 -27.00 10.72 38.27
CA CYS A 185 -28.39 10.71 37.89
C CYS A 185 -29.21 10.25 39.10
N MET A 186 -29.92 11.19 39.74
CA MET A 186 -30.85 10.88 40.83
C MET A 186 -32.01 10.04 40.25
N PRO A 187 -32.29 8.83 40.78
CA PRO A 187 -33.44 8.05 40.34
C PRO A 187 -34.71 8.73 40.86
N GLY A 188 -35.33 9.58 40.05
CA GLY A 188 -36.59 10.23 40.43
C GLY A 188 -37.12 11.33 39.51
N ALA A 189 -36.39 11.80 38.50
CA ALA A 189 -36.87 12.85 37.59
C ALA A 189 -37.20 12.31 36.19
N THR A 190 -38.18 11.41 36.09
CA THR A 190 -38.84 11.10 34.81
C THR A 190 -39.86 12.19 34.49
N THR A 191 -39.43 13.23 33.78
CA THR A 191 -40.29 13.94 32.81
C THR A 191 -39.43 14.46 31.66
N TRP A 192 -39.18 13.60 30.68
CA TRP A 192 -38.72 14.04 29.36
C TRP A 192 -39.95 14.56 28.61
N LYS A 193 -40.12 15.89 28.51
CA LYS A 193 -41.04 16.46 27.52
C LYS A 193 -40.43 16.29 26.14
N LEU A 194 -40.95 15.34 25.35
CA LEU A 194 -40.72 15.31 23.91
C LEU A 194 -41.23 16.63 23.32
N ALA A 195 -40.34 17.38 22.66
CA ALA A 195 -40.76 18.47 21.79
C ALA A 195 -41.53 17.84 20.61
N SER A 196 -42.81 18.18 20.51
CA SER A 196 -43.70 17.77 19.43
C SER A 196 -43.19 18.24 18.08
N ALA A 197 -43.06 17.30 17.15
CA ALA A 197 -42.75 17.55 15.74
C ALA A 197 -43.77 18.52 15.13
N GLN A 198 -43.28 19.59 14.50
CA GLN A 198 -44.09 20.47 13.68
C GLN A 198 -44.55 19.69 12.43
N GLN A 199 -45.88 19.52 12.32
CA GLN A 199 -46.53 18.90 11.18
C GLN A 199 -46.40 19.81 9.96
N ALA A 200 -45.85 19.28 8.87
CA ALA A 200 -45.87 19.90 7.56
C ALA A 200 -47.31 19.94 7.05
N THR A 201 -47.86 21.15 6.88
CA THR A 201 -49.15 21.38 6.24
C THR A 201 -49.02 21.22 4.73
N THR A 202 -49.67 20.18 4.19
CA THR A 202 -49.95 19.99 2.77
C THR A 202 -51.01 21.00 2.31
N THR A 203 -50.63 21.98 1.50
CA THR A 203 -51.56 22.83 0.74
C THR A 203 -51.88 22.14 -0.59
N ASN A 204 -53.15 21.73 -0.71
CA ASN A 204 -53.73 21.16 -1.92
C ASN A 204 -54.07 22.31 -2.88
N VAL A 205 -53.53 22.30 -4.10
CA VAL A 205 -53.93 23.23 -5.18
C VAL A 205 -54.79 22.42 -6.15
N GLY A 206 -56.06 22.78 -6.23
CA GLY A 206 -57.06 22.11 -7.05
C GLY A 206 -56.92 22.37 -8.55
N PHE A 207 -57.34 21.38 -9.33
CA PHE A 207 -57.60 21.47 -10.75
C PHE A 207 -58.93 22.18 -11.03
N PHE A 208 -58.92 23.06 -12.02
CA PHE A 208 -59.95 23.18 -13.06
C PHE A 208 -59.22 23.17 -14.41
#